data_AF-A0A256XDF6-F1
#
_entry.id   AF-A0A256XDF6-F1
#
_cell.length_a   1.000
_cell.length_b   1.000
_cell.length_c   1.000
_cell.angle_alpha   90.00
_cell.angle_beta   90.00
_cell.angle_gamma   90.00
#
_symmetry.space_group_name_H-M   'P 1'
#
loop_
_entity.id
_entity.type
_entity.pdbx_description
1 polymer ?
#
loop_
_entity_poly.entity_id
_entity_poly.type
_entity_poly.pdbx_seq_one_letter_code
_entity_poly.pdbx_strand_id
1 'polypeptide(L)'
;MKYLHIFQNKHLKIPICFFNIRAKRSNPGLRPQHMTAVKLIASIVNAEVEGLKVGSMTVTFKPKTPPKGGNYNMNIGTAGSIPLVLQASLPVLTFATSTVMLRMIGGTSVRWSPPLPYFKEVLLPLFEKMGVNAEIKMVLLEVIPSGNVAKELK
;
A
#
# COMPACT_ATOMS: atom_id res chain seq x y z
N MET A 1 -3.88 -7.37 -26.55
CA MET A 1 -3.66 -7.53 -25.09
C MET A 1 -3.04 -8.90 -24.70
N LYS A 2 -2.31 -9.60 -25.60
CA LYS A 2 -1.74 -10.95 -25.32
C LYS A 2 -0.39 -10.94 -24.56
N TYR A 3 0.27 -9.79 -24.42
CA TYR A 3 1.61 -9.70 -23.81
C TYR A 3 1.60 -9.58 -22.27
N LEU A 4 0.46 -9.24 -21.65
CA LEU A 4 0.39 -9.09 -20.19
C LEU A 4 0.42 -10.44 -19.45
N HIS A 5 -0.05 -11.51 -20.10
CA HIS A 5 -0.10 -12.86 -19.52
C HIS A 5 1.30 -13.47 -19.26
N ILE A 6 2.34 -13.03 -19.97
CA ILE A 6 3.70 -13.58 -19.84
C ILE A 6 4.32 -13.17 -18.48
N PHE A 7 3.94 -12.01 -17.93
CA PHE A 7 4.45 -11.51 -16.64
C PHE A 7 3.65 -12.00 -15.42
N GLN A 8 2.48 -12.60 -15.60
CA GLN A 8 1.46 -12.70 -14.56
C GLN A 8 1.66 -13.75 -13.46
N ASN A 9 2.56 -14.74 -13.61
CA ASN A 9 2.59 -15.85 -12.64
C ASN A 9 3.95 -16.38 -12.21
N LYS A 10 5.00 -16.27 -13.03
CA LYS A 10 6.28 -16.95 -12.70
C LYS A 10 7.19 -16.14 -11.77
N HIS A 11 7.14 -14.81 -11.83
CA HIS A 11 8.04 -13.94 -11.05
C HIS A 11 7.48 -13.57 -9.67
N LEU A 12 6.15 -13.64 -9.48
CA LEU A 12 5.48 -13.26 -8.23
C LEU A 12 5.64 -14.28 -7.09
N LYS A 13 6.29 -15.43 -7.33
CA LYS A 13 6.53 -16.49 -6.32
C LYS A 13 7.99 -16.58 -5.86
N ILE A 14 8.87 -15.70 -6.35
CA ILE A 14 10.29 -15.74 -6.01
C ILE A 14 10.47 -15.06 -4.64
N PRO A 15 11.06 -15.73 -3.64
CA PRO A 15 11.42 -15.09 -2.38
C PRO A 15 12.42 -13.96 -2.60
N ILE A 16 12.23 -12.84 -1.92
CA ILE A 16 13.10 -11.67 -2.01
C ILE A 16 13.65 -11.35 -0.61
N CYS A 17 14.95 -11.12 -0.52
CA CYS A 17 15.59 -10.61 0.68
C CYS A 17 16.09 -9.19 0.43
N PHE A 18 15.60 -8.24 1.22
CA PHE A 18 16.07 -6.86 1.23
C PHE A 18 17.07 -6.71 2.36
N PHE A 19 18.22 -6.09 2.10
CA PHE A 19 19.23 -5.75 3.09
C PHE A 19 19.60 -4.27 2.99
N ASN A 20 20.25 -3.73 4.02
CA ASN A 20 20.66 -2.33 4.11
C ASN A 20 19.51 -1.31 3.92
N ILE A 21 18.30 -1.67 4.37
CA ILE A 21 17.11 -0.82 4.20
C ILE A 21 17.37 0.56 4.85
N ARG A 22 17.40 1.59 4.01
CA ARG A 22 17.62 2.99 4.41
C ARG A 22 18.92 3.21 5.20
N ALA A 23 19.96 2.38 5.00
CA ALA A 23 21.21 2.43 5.77
C ALA A 23 21.91 3.81 5.78
N LYS A 24 21.81 4.56 4.68
CA LYS A 24 22.43 5.89 4.53
C LYS A 24 21.54 7.07 4.96
N ARG A 25 20.36 6.81 5.53
CA ARG A 25 19.49 7.88 6.05
C ARG A 25 19.80 8.12 7.53
N SER A 26 19.61 9.35 8.00
CA SER A 26 19.76 9.73 9.42
C SER A 26 18.98 8.80 10.37
N ASN A 27 17.89 8.27 9.87
CA ASN A 27 16.97 7.38 10.56
C ASN A 27 16.91 6.07 9.76
N PRO A 28 17.83 5.10 9.96
CA PRO A 28 17.90 3.89 9.14
C PRO A 28 16.73 2.92 9.40
N GLY A 29 16.65 1.88 8.57
CA GLY A 29 15.67 0.79 8.68
C GLY A 29 14.25 1.14 8.25
N LEU A 30 13.35 0.16 8.38
CA LEU A 30 11.92 0.31 8.12
C LEU A 30 11.27 1.39 8.98
N ARG A 31 10.17 1.97 8.46
CA ARG A 31 9.34 2.98 9.12
C ARG A 31 7.89 2.57 8.98
N PRO A 32 6.94 3.15 9.75
CA PRO A 32 5.55 2.73 9.76
C PRO A 32 4.92 2.60 8.36
N GLN A 33 5.09 3.60 7.49
CA GLN A 33 4.57 3.53 6.12
C GLN A 33 5.18 2.39 5.27
N HIS A 34 6.47 2.07 5.46
CA HIS A 34 7.09 0.93 4.77
C HIS A 34 6.49 -0.39 5.29
N MET A 35 6.31 -0.50 6.60
CA MET A 35 5.69 -1.67 7.20
C MET A 35 4.26 -1.85 6.70
N THR A 36 3.46 -0.78 6.63
CA THR A 36 2.08 -0.87 6.13
C THR A 36 2.04 -1.32 4.68
N ALA A 37 2.92 -0.79 3.82
CA ALA A 37 3.02 -1.25 2.43
C ALA A 37 3.37 -2.74 2.34
N VAL A 38 4.38 -3.20 3.08
CA VAL A 38 4.79 -4.61 3.09
C VAL A 38 3.68 -5.51 3.66
N LYS A 39 2.99 -5.08 4.73
CA LYS A 39 1.84 -5.81 5.31
C LYS A 39 0.69 -5.93 4.33
N LEU A 40 0.35 -4.85 3.62
CA LEU A 40 -0.69 -4.85 2.59
C LEU A 40 -0.36 -5.85 1.49
N ILE A 41 0.83 -5.74 0.90
CA ILE A 41 1.27 -6.65 -0.16
C ILE A 41 1.29 -8.09 0.37
N ALA A 42 1.81 -8.33 1.57
CA ALA A 42 1.82 -9.65 2.19
C ALA A 42 0.41 -10.25 2.31
N SER A 43 -0.58 -9.45 2.73
CA SER A 43 -1.97 -9.92 2.86
C SER A 43 -2.61 -10.26 1.51
N ILE A 44 -2.24 -9.57 0.43
CA ILE A 44 -2.77 -9.78 -0.90
C ILE A 44 -2.22 -11.07 -1.53
N VAL A 45 -0.96 -11.40 -1.30
CA VAL A 45 -0.27 -12.57 -1.86
C VAL A 45 -0.07 -13.71 -0.85
N ASN A 46 -0.72 -13.63 0.32
CA ASN A 46 -0.56 -14.56 1.44
C ASN A 46 0.93 -14.83 1.78
N ALA A 47 1.76 -13.80 1.79
CA ALA A 47 3.19 -13.96 1.96
C ALA A 47 3.58 -14.27 3.41
N GLU A 48 4.67 -15.01 3.56
CA GLU A 48 5.43 -15.08 4.80
C GLU A 48 6.50 -14.01 4.81
N VAL A 49 6.60 -13.27 5.91
CA VAL A 49 7.51 -12.13 6.03
C VAL A 49 8.28 -12.21 7.33
N GLU A 50 9.61 -12.15 7.23
CA GLU A 50 10.53 -12.12 8.36
C GLU A 50 11.16 -10.72 8.47
N GLY A 51 11.44 -10.27 9.70
CA GLY A 51 12.10 -8.99 9.95
C GLY A 51 11.19 -7.76 9.80
N LEU A 52 9.87 -7.93 9.75
CA LEU A 52 8.90 -6.84 9.56
C LEU A 52 8.65 -6.03 10.84
N LYS A 53 9.64 -5.26 11.28
CA LYS A 53 9.58 -4.37 12.45
C LYS A 53 10.19 -3.00 12.15
N VAL A 54 9.75 -1.97 12.89
CA VAL A 54 10.33 -0.61 12.76
C VAL A 54 11.83 -0.68 13.04
N GLY A 55 12.63 0.02 12.23
CA GLY A 55 14.08 0.02 12.33
C GLY A 55 14.76 -1.21 11.73
N SER A 56 14.03 -2.24 11.26
CA SER A 56 14.67 -3.38 10.61
C SER A 56 15.41 -2.97 9.34
N MET A 57 16.64 -3.46 9.18
CA MET A 57 17.47 -3.25 8.00
C MET A 57 17.42 -4.42 7.03
N THR A 58 16.79 -5.53 7.44
CA THR A 58 16.65 -6.75 6.65
C THR A 58 15.22 -7.24 6.68
N VAL A 59 14.68 -7.62 5.52
CA VAL A 59 13.35 -8.23 5.39
C VAL A 59 13.42 -9.35 4.38
N THR A 60 12.93 -10.53 4.76
CA THR A 60 12.69 -11.64 3.84
C THR A 60 11.21 -11.69 3.52
N PHE A 61 10.86 -11.68 2.24
CA PHE A 61 9.48 -11.70 1.75
C PHE A 61 9.28 -12.91 0.85
N LYS A 62 8.40 -13.83 1.25
CA LYS A 62 8.11 -15.10 0.58
C LYS A 62 6.64 -15.15 0.15
N PRO A 63 6.30 -14.70 -1.07
CA PRO A 63 4.92 -14.75 -1.56
C PRO A 63 4.43 -16.19 -1.76
N LYS A 64 3.19 -16.50 -1.37
CA LYS A 64 2.64 -17.87 -1.46
C LYS A 64 1.59 -18.03 -2.55
N THR A 65 0.84 -16.98 -2.84
CA THR A 65 -0.22 -17.01 -3.88
C THR A 65 -0.06 -15.85 -4.85
N PRO A 66 -0.64 -15.95 -6.06
CA PRO A 66 -0.89 -14.76 -6.88
C PRO A 66 -1.68 -13.71 -6.09
N PRO A 67 -1.58 -12.42 -6.46
CA PRO A 67 -2.34 -11.36 -5.82
C PRO A 67 -3.85 -11.64 -5.87
N LYS A 68 -4.51 -11.62 -4.71
CA LYS A 68 -5.96 -11.84 -4.62
C LYS A 68 -6.70 -10.52 -4.51
N GLY A 69 -7.88 -10.47 -5.11
CA GLY A 69 -8.85 -9.41 -4.81
C GLY A 69 -9.48 -9.59 -3.43
N GLY A 70 -10.27 -8.60 -3.01
CA GLY A 70 -10.94 -8.60 -1.71
C GLY A 70 -10.81 -7.27 -0.96
N ASN A 71 -11.19 -7.30 0.31
CA ASN A 71 -11.25 -6.12 1.16
C ASN A 71 -10.06 -6.10 2.12
N TYR A 72 -9.29 -5.01 2.11
CA TYR A 72 -8.15 -4.86 3.00
C TYR A 72 -8.24 -3.53 3.75
N ASN A 73 -8.08 -3.62 5.07
CA ASN A 73 -8.05 -2.47 5.96
C ASN A 73 -6.62 -2.28 6.46
N MET A 74 -6.09 -1.07 6.28
CA MET A 74 -4.74 -0.73 6.73
C MET A 74 -4.78 0.54 7.58
N ASN A 75 -4.11 0.51 8.72
CA ASN A 75 -3.85 1.69 9.53
C ASN A 75 -2.33 1.88 9.62
N ILE A 76 -1.85 3.04 9.16
CA ILE A 76 -0.42 3.38 9.24
C ILE A 76 -0.01 3.67 10.70
N GLY A 77 -0.98 3.99 11.57
CA GLY A 77 -0.78 4.24 13.01
C GLY A 77 -0.07 5.56 13.32
N THR A 78 0.27 6.33 12.29
CA THR A 78 0.97 7.62 12.36
C THR A 78 0.49 8.50 11.20
N ALA A 79 0.96 9.74 11.14
CA ALA A 79 0.80 10.61 9.97
C ALA A 79 1.64 10.18 8.74
N GLY A 80 2.01 8.89 8.61
CA GLY A 80 2.72 8.37 7.44
C GLY A 80 1.85 8.46 6.18
N SER A 81 2.50 8.63 5.02
CA SER A 81 1.82 8.98 3.77
C SER A 81 1.07 7.80 3.15
N ILE A 82 -0.25 7.92 3.03
CA ILE A 82 -1.10 6.99 2.27
C ILE A 82 -0.66 6.93 0.79
N PRO A 83 -0.42 8.05 0.08
CA PRO A 83 0.08 8.02 -1.29
C PRO A 83 1.34 7.17 -1.50
N LEU A 84 2.29 7.18 -0.55
CA LEU A 84 3.48 6.34 -0.66
C LEU A 84 3.18 4.84 -0.51
N VAL A 85 2.23 4.49 0.36
CA VAL A 85 1.74 3.11 0.49
C VAL A 85 1.05 2.66 -0.80
N LEU A 86 0.17 3.51 -1.33
CA LEU A 86 -0.51 3.27 -2.61
C LEU A 86 0.50 3.05 -3.74
N GLN A 87 1.45 3.97 -3.92
CA GLN A 87 2.47 3.89 -4.95
C GLN A 87 3.27 2.58 -4.89
N ALA A 88 3.66 2.15 -3.68
CA ALA A 88 4.42 0.91 -3.50
C ALA A 88 3.57 -0.34 -3.79
N SER A 89 2.28 -0.31 -3.45
CA SER A 89 1.37 -1.46 -3.60
C SER A 89 0.74 -1.58 -4.99
N LEU A 90 0.63 -0.48 -5.75
CA LEU A 90 -0.14 -0.42 -6.99
C LEU A 90 0.26 -1.47 -8.03
N PRO A 91 1.56 -1.71 -8.32
CA PRO A 91 1.93 -2.76 -9.27
C PRO A 91 1.40 -4.14 -8.88
N VAL A 92 1.36 -4.46 -7.59
CA VAL A 92 0.83 -5.76 -7.11
C VAL A 92 -0.69 -5.80 -7.23
N LEU A 93 -1.37 -4.70 -6.87
CA LEU A 93 -2.82 -4.57 -6.94
C LEU A 93 -3.34 -4.74 -8.38
N THR A 94 -2.60 -4.24 -9.37
CA THR A 94 -3.00 -4.38 -10.79
C THR A 94 -2.95 -5.80 -11.31
N PHE A 95 -2.28 -6.73 -10.60
CA PHE A 95 -2.24 -8.15 -10.92
C PHE A 95 -3.21 -8.99 -10.07
N ALA A 96 -4.09 -8.35 -9.29
CA ALA A 96 -5.08 -9.06 -8.50
C ALA A 96 -6.07 -9.83 -9.39
N THR A 97 -6.43 -11.05 -8.97
CA THR A 97 -7.39 -11.91 -9.68
C THR A 97 -8.81 -11.33 -9.75
N SER A 98 -9.12 -10.35 -8.90
CA SER A 98 -10.40 -9.65 -8.84
C SER A 98 -10.22 -8.29 -8.18
N THR A 99 -11.29 -7.48 -8.15
CA THR A 99 -11.28 -6.13 -7.56
C THR A 99 -10.74 -6.13 -6.12
N VAL A 100 -9.88 -5.16 -5.82
CA VAL A 100 -9.36 -4.90 -4.48
C VAL A 100 -10.01 -3.64 -3.92
N MET A 101 -10.65 -3.73 -2.75
CA MET A 101 -11.12 -2.56 -2.01
C MET A 101 -10.18 -2.29 -0.84
N LEU A 102 -9.59 -1.10 -0.82
CA LEU A 102 -8.66 -0.67 0.22
C LEU A 102 -9.26 0.43 1.08
N ARG A 103 -9.30 0.22 2.39
CA ARG A 103 -9.58 1.28 3.38
C ARG A 103 -8.30 1.57 4.13
N MET A 104 -7.85 2.83 4.09
CA MET A 104 -6.59 3.23 4.71
C MET A 104 -6.73 4.43 5.64
N ILE A 105 -6.08 4.35 6.80
CA ILE A 105 -5.98 5.45 7.78
C ILE A 105 -4.51 5.89 7.88
N GLY A 106 -4.27 7.19 7.71
CA GLY A 106 -2.95 7.79 7.67
C GLY A 106 -2.96 9.19 7.05
N GLY A 107 -1.77 9.74 6.80
CA GLY A 107 -1.62 11.08 6.23
C GLY A 107 -1.95 11.14 4.74
N THR A 108 -2.79 12.09 4.34
CA THR A 108 -3.18 12.34 2.94
C THR A 108 -2.37 13.46 2.28
N SER A 109 -1.77 14.35 3.07
CA SER A 109 -0.88 15.43 2.61
C SER A 109 0.27 15.59 3.59
N VAL A 110 1.34 14.82 3.39
CA VAL A 110 2.51 14.76 4.28
C VAL A 110 3.71 15.35 3.56
N ARG A 111 4.53 16.14 4.27
CA ARG A 111 5.77 16.71 3.71
C ARG A 111 6.64 15.62 3.07
N TRP A 112 7.29 15.95 1.96
CA TRP A 112 8.15 15.04 1.19
C TRP A 112 7.42 13.79 0.66
N SER A 113 6.11 13.89 0.47
CA SER A 113 5.32 12.88 -0.23
C SER A 113 4.34 13.55 -1.20
N PRO A 114 3.95 12.89 -2.29
CA PRO A 114 2.89 13.41 -3.15
C PRO A 114 1.59 13.50 -2.33
N PRO A 115 0.83 14.61 -2.45
CA PRO A 115 -0.46 14.72 -1.78
C PRO A 115 -1.50 13.81 -2.46
N LEU A 116 -2.51 13.35 -1.73
CA LEU A 116 -3.52 12.43 -2.28
C LEU A 116 -4.26 12.99 -3.52
N PRO A 117 -4.60 14.29 -3.61
CA PRO A 117 -5.15 14.88 -4.83
C PRO A 117 -4.27 14.68 -6.07
N TYR A 118 -2.93 14.73 -5.94
CA TYR A 118 -2.04 14.43 -7.06
C TYR A 118 -2.24 13.00 -7.56
N PHE A 119 -2.39 12.04 -6.64
CA PHE A 119 -2.65 10.65 -7.00
C PHE A 119 -3.96 10.51 -7.78
N LYS A 120 -5.03 11.16 -7.30
CA LYS A 120 -6.36 11.10 -7.89
C LYS A 120 -6.46 11.80 -9.24
N GLU A 121 -5.92 13.00 -9.37
CA GLU A 121 -6.14 13.86 -10.53
C GLU A 121 -5.05 13.73 -11.60
N VAL A 122 -3.89 13.13 -11.28
CA VAL A 122 -2.78 12.98 -12.22
C VAL A 122 -2.42 11.52 -12.44
N LEU A 123 -2.15 10.79 -11.35
CA LEU A 123 -1.58 9.46 -11.48
C LEU A 123 -2.60 8.40 -11.91
N LEU A 124 -3.82 8.42 -11.35
CA LEU A 124 -4.88 7.49 -11.75
C LEU A 124 -5.33 7.68 -13.21
N PRO A 125 -5.57 8.90 -13.73
CA PRO A 125 -5.90 9.08 -15.15
C PRO A 125 -4.80 8.61 -16.09
N LEU A 126 -3.53 8.71 -15.68
CA LEU A 126 -2.41 8.15 -16.46
C LEU A 126 -2.46 6.63 -16.49
N PHE A 127 -2.72 5.99 -15.35
CA PHE A 127 -2.83 4.53 -15.28
C PHE A 127 -4.10 3.98 -15.96
N GLU A 128 -5.18 4.75 -15.99
CA GLU A 128 -6.38 4.42 -16.76
C GLU A 128 -6.06 4.28 -18.26
N LYS A 129 -5.23 5.17 -18.81
CA LYS A 129 -4.72 5.05 -20.20
C LYS A 129 -3.88 3.80 -20.42
N MET A 130 -3.34 3.20 -19.36
CA MET A 130 -2.60 1.93 -19.39
C MET A 130 -3.49 0.71 -19.10
N GLY A 131 -4.80 0.89 -18.94
CA GLY A 131 -5.77 -0.17 -18.69
C GLY A 131 -6.02 -0.50 -17.22
N VAL A 132 -5.58 0.35 -16.29
CA VAL A 132 -5.84 0.19 -14.85
C VAL A 132 -7.09 0.96 -14.48
N ASN A 133 -8.15 0.26 -14.04
CA ASN A 133 -9.34 0.90 -13.48
C ASN A 133 -9.21 0.98 -11.95
N ALA A 134 -9.10 2.20 -11.41
CA ALA A 134 -9.00 2.43 -9.98
C ALA A 134 -9.67 3.76 -9.61
N GLU A 135 -10.34 3.77 -8.46
CA GLU A 135 -11.01 4.95 -7.90
C GLU A 135 -10.52 5.19 -6.46
N ILE A 136 -10.30 6.47 -6.09
CA ILE A 136 -9.97 6.86 -4.72
C ILE A 136 -11.10 7.76 -4.20
N LYS A 137 -11.73 7.31 -3.11
CA LYS A 137 -12.65 8.12 -2.31
C LYS A 137 -11.98 8.51 -1.00
N MET A 138 -11.94 9.81 -0.73
CA MET A 138 -11.47 10.33 0.56
C MET A 138 -12.68 10.52 1.47
N VAL A 139 -12.65 9.88 2.64
CA VAL A 139 -13.61 10.15 3.71
C VAL A 139 -12.84 10.84 4.82
N LEU A 140 -13.18 12.10 5.09
CA LEU A 140 -12.64 12.80 6.25
C LEU A 140 -13.41 12.31 7.48
N LEU A 141 -12.73 11.59 8.37
CA LEU A 141 -13.28 11.34 9.69
C LEU A 141 -13.04 12.60 10.52
N GLU A 142 -14.10 13.39 10.73
CA GLU A 142 -14.08 14.42 11.76
C GLU A 142 -13.98 13.73 13.11
N VAL A 143 -12.77 13.70 13.69
CA VAL A 143 -12.61 13.32 15.09
C VAL A 143 -13.14 14.49 15.90
N ILE A 144 -14.41 14.41 16.30
CA ILE A 144 -15.00 15.30 17.30
C ILE A 144 -14.16 15.08 18.57
N PRO A 145 -13.48 16.11 19.12
CA PRO A 145 -12.80 16.00 20.41
C PRO A 145 -13.82 15.49 21.43
N SER A 146 -13.49 14.44 22.17
CA SER A 146 -14.38 13.78 23.13
C SER A 146 -15.07 14.80 24.03
N GLY A 147 -16.30 15.14 23.65
CA GLY A 147 -17.01 16.31 24.19
C GLY A 147 -18.05 16.84 23.22
N ASN A 148 -18.87 15.95 22.64
CA ASN A 148 -20.31 16.12 22.38
C ASN A 148 -20.79 15.14 21.28
N VAL A 149 -21.57 14.16 21.75
CA VAL A 149 -22.72 13.47 21.13
C VAL A 149 -22.61 12.95 19.69
N ALA A 150 -22.85 11.64 19.59
CA ALA A 150 -22.96 10.81 18.40
C ALA A 150 -23.78 11.38 17.23
N LYS A 151 -23.34 11.09 15.99
CA LYS A 151 -24.22 10.75 14.87
C LYS A 151 -23.57 9.67 13.99
N GLU A 152 -24.29 8.57 13.77
CA GLU A 152 -23.99 7.54 12.76
C GLU A 152 -23.90 8.15 11.36
N LEU A 153 -22.93 7.72 10.54
CA LEU A 153 -23.05 7.79 9.08
C LEU A 153 -22.38 6.58 8.41
N LYS A 154 -23.09 6.01 7.43
CA LYS A 154 -22.80 4.78 6.65
C LYS A 154 -21.61 4.94 5.70
#